data_AF-A0A833E6D5-F1
#
_entry.id   AF-A0A833E6D5-F1
#
_cell.length_a   1.000
_cell.length_b   1.000
_cell.length_c   1.000
_cell.angle_alpha   90.00
_cell.angle_beta   90.00
_cell.angle_gamma   90.00
#
_symmetry.space_group_name_H-M   'P 1'
#
loop_
_entity.id
_entity.type
_entity.pdbx_description
1 polymer ?
#
loop_
_entity_poly.entity_id
_entity_poly.type
_entity_poly.pdbx_seq_one_letter_code
_entity_poly.pdbx_strand_id
1 'polypeptide(L)' 'MVPTVNVESIIARLRRKYGFARLKHVRIEGDKVVYFIDVSGVRAKVYVYRNGRVWVKCPVKSLSLSIKREFQSRRRCFRR' A
#
# COMPACT_ATOMS: atom_id res chain seq x y z
N MET A 1 4.30 13.92 12.94
CA MET A 1 4.39 12.44 12.92
C MET A 1 3.90 11.93 11.57
N VAL A 2 4.74 11.24 10.79
CA VAL A 2 4.28 10.56 9.56
C VAL A 2 3.34 9.44 10.01
N PRO A 3 2.11 9.32 9.48
CA PRO A 3 1.25 8.21 9.84
C PRO A 3 1.99 6.92 9.46
N THR A 4 2.40 6.15 10.47
CA THR A 4 3.01 4.83 10.31
C THR A 4 1.94 3.90 9.79
N VAL A 5 1.70 3.96 8.47
CA VAL A 5 0.92 2.95 7.76
C VAL A 5 1.64 1.65 8.03
N ASN A 6 1.04 0.77 8.83
CA ASN A 6 1.65 -0.52 9.13
C ASN A 6 1.57 -1.37 7.83
N VAL A 7 2.64 -1.28 7.02
CA VAL A 7 2.71 -1.89 5.70
C VAL A 7 2.71 -3.40 5.82
N GLU A 8 3.38 -3.94 6.83
CA GLU A 8 3.52 -5.39 7.04
C GLU A 8 2.18 -6.10 7.10
N SER A 9 1.22 -5.55 7.83
CA SER A 9 -0.09 -6.18 7.92
C SER A 9 -0.97 -5.91 6.69
N ILE A 10 -0.68 -4.89 5.87
CA ILE A 10 -1.24 -4.77 4.52
C ILE A 10 -0.69 -5.88 3.62
N ILE A 11 0.64 -6.10 3.64
CA ILE A 11 1.28 -7.19 2.89
C ILE A 11 0.71 -8.54 3.31
N ALA A 12 0.52 -8.77 4.61
CA ALA A 12 -0.08 -10.01 5.11
C ALA A 12 -1.52 -10.22 4.60
N ARG A 13 -2.34 -9.17 4.50
CA ARG A 13 -3.68 -9.25 3.90
C ARG A 13 -3.63 -9.51 2.40
N LEU A 14 -2.75 -8.82 1.68
CA LEU A 14 -2.54 -9.06 0.26
C LEU A 14 -2.08 -10.49 -0.01
N ARG A 15 -1.19 -11.03 0.84
CA ARG A 15 -0.74 -12.42 0.77
C ARG A 15 -1.88 -13.40 1.02
N ARG A 16 -2.75 -13.15 2.00
CA ARG A 16 -3.96 -13.98 2.22
C ARG A 16 -4.95 -13.94 1.05
N LYS A 17 -5.11 -12.79 0.41
CA LYS A 17 -6.08 -12.60 -0.68
C LYS A 17 -5.60 -13.11 -2.03
N TYR A 18 -4.31 -12.93 -2.34
CA TYR A 18 -3.74 -13.22 -3.65
C TYR A 18 -2.71 -14.36 -3.64
N GLY A 19 -2.46 -14.97 -2.48
CA GLY A 19 -1.48 -16.04 -2.27
C GLY A 19 -0.06 -15.51 -1.99
N PHE A 20 0.42 -14.58 -2.81
CA PHE A 20 1.77 -14.02 -2.67
C PHE A 20 1.73 -12.48 -2.64
N ALA A 21 2.37 -11.90 -1.63
CA ALA A 21 2.65 -10.48 -1.60
C ALA A 21 3.95 -10.22 -0.84
N ARG A 22 4.81 -9.35 -1.36
CA ARG A 22 6.09 -8.98 -0.74
C ARG A 22 6.40 -7.51 -0.97
N LEU A 23 6.85 -6.83 0.08
CA LEU A 23 7.45 -5.50 -0.04
C LEU A 23 8.87 -5.64 -0.59
N LYS A 24 9.15 -4.96 -1.70
CA LYS A 24 10.48 -4.96 -2.33
C LYS A 24 11.34 -3.82 -1.82
N HIS A 25 10.80 -2.61 -1.82
CA HIS A 25 11.54 -1.41 -1.44
C HIS A 25 10.60 -0.31 -0.96
N VAL A 26 11.13 0.57 -0.11
CA VAL A 26 10.44 1.77 0.37
C VAL A 26 11.32 2.98 0.06
N ARG A 27 10.75 4.00 -0.55
CA ARG A 27 11.40 5.30 -0.75
C ARG A 27 10.60 6.38 -0.05
N ILE A 28 11.29 7.30 0.61
CA ILE A 28 10.69 8.50 1.17
C ILE A 28 11.13 9.66 0.28
N GLU A 29 10.18 10.31 -0.39
CA GLU A 29 10.42 11.46 -1.26
C GLU A 29 9.66 12.66 -0.69
N GLY A 30 10.35 13.48 0.11
CA GLY A 30 9.79 14.69 0.70
C GLY A 30 8.45 14.44 1.43
N ASP A 31 7.35 14.81 0.78
CA ASP A 31 5.99 14.70 1.30
C ASP A 31 5.24 13.40 0.95
N LYS A 32 5.91 12.40 0.37
CA LYS A 32 5.31 11.10 0.07
C LYS A 32 6.24 9.94 0.38
N VAL A 33 5.65 8.80 0.71
CA VAL A 33 6.32 7.51 0.84
C VAL A 33 5.86 6.62 -0.30
N VAL A 34 6.81 6.08 -1.04
CA VAL A 34 6.60 5.19 -2.18
C VAL A 34 6.96 3.77 -1.79
N TYR A 35 5.96 2.90 -1.75
CA TYR A 35 6.10 1.47 -1.50
C TYR A 35 6.10 0.71 -2.82
N PHE A 36 7.12 -0.12 -3.03
CA PHE A 36 7.19 -1.04 -4.17
C PHE A 36 6.80 -2.42 -3.66
N ILE A 37 5.67 -2.92 -4.15
CA ILE A 37 5.07 -4.18 -3.69
C ILE A 37 4.96 -5.12 -4.88
N ASP A 38 5.35 -6.37 -4.68
CA ASP A 38 5.17 -7.46 -5.63
C ASP A 38 4.00 -8.32 -5.14
N VAL A 39 2.95 -8.46 -5.93
CA VAL A 39 1.77 -9.26 -5.59
C VAL A 39 1.56 -10.31 -6.67
N SER A 40 1.84 -11.57 -6.34
CA SER A 40 1.77 -12.72 -7.27
C SER A 40 2.41 -12.46 -8.64
N GLY A 41 3.61 -11.84 -8.66
CA GLY A 41 4.34 -11.49 -9.88
C GLY A 41 3.96 -10.14 -10.49
N VAL A 42 2.93 -9.47 -9.95
CA VAL A 42 2.49 -8.15 -10.39
C VAL A 42 3.17 -7.07 -9.57
N ARG A 43 3.96 -6.23 -10.26
CA ARG A 43 4.61 -5.07 -9.66
C ARG A 43 3.60 -3.94 -9.45
N ALA A 44 3.42 -3.54 -8.19
CA ALA A 44 2.60 -2.42 -7.78
C ALA A 44 3.46 -1.33 -7.09
N LYS A 45 3.18 -0.06 -7.39
CA LYS A 45 3.75 1.10 -6.72
C LYS A 45 2.65 1.81 -5.95
N VAL A 46 2.82 2.00 -4.65
CA VAL A 46 1.87 2.69 -3.78
C VAL A 46 2.51 3.97 -3.29
N TYR A 47 1.84 5.09 -3.51
CA TYR A 47 2.29 6.42 -3.13
C TYR A 47 1.38 6.90 -2.00
N VAL A 48 1.96 7.07 -0.83
CA VAL A 48 1.28 7.54 0.38
C VAL A 48 1.78 8.94 0.69
N TYR A 49 0.93 9.93 0.49
CA TYR A 49 1.27 11.33 0.76
C TYR A 49 1.12 11.65 2.25
N ARG A 50 1.78 12.68 2.77
CA ARG A 50 1.63 13.13 4.17
C ARG A 50 0.23 13.63 4.49
N ASN A 51 -0.48 14.22 3.52
CA ASN A 51 -1.92 14.50 3.62
C ASN A 51 -2.80 13.22 3.63
N GLY A 52 -2.16 12.05 3.47
CA GLY A 52 -2.69 10.70 3.40
C GLY A 52 -3.64 10.42 2.25
N ARG A 53 -3.51 11.17 1.16
CA ARG A 53 -3.90 10.65 -0.15
C ARG A 53 -3.07 9.40 -0.44
N VAL A 54 -3.71 8.42 -1.07
CA VAL A 54 -3.08 7.17 -1.51
C VAL A 54 -3.32 7.05 -2.99
N TRP A 55 -2.23 6.91 -3.74
CA TRP A 55 -2.26 6.62 -5.17
C TRP A 55 -1.58 5.28 -5.43
N VAL A 56 -2.14 4.48 -6.33
CA VAL A 56 -1.62 3.14 -6.63
C VAL A 56 -1.44 3.02 -8.13
N LYS A 57 -0.22 2.73 -8.56
CA LYS A 57 0.12 2.37 -9.94
C LYS A 57 0.35 0.87 -10.01
N CYS A 58 -0.54 0.16 -10.68
CA CYS A 58 -0.43 -1.27 -10.92
C CYS A 58 -1.03 -1.57 -12.30
N PRO A 59 -0.44 -2.49 -13.08
CA PRO A 59 -0.98 -2.85 -14.40
C PRO A 59 -2.36 -3.52 -14.32
N VAL A 60 -2.69 -4.14 -13.17
CA VAL A 60 -3.98 -4.81 -12.95
C VAL A 60 -4.93 -3.87 -12.21
N LYS A 61 -6.01 -3.43 -12.87
CA LYS A 61 -7.00 -2.49 -12.30
C LYS A 61 -7.70 -3.00 -11.04
N SER A 62 -8.09 -4.28 -10.99
CA SER A 62 -8.74 -4.88 -9.80
C SER A 62 -7.80 -4.92 -8.59
N LEU A 63 -6.52 -5.20 -8.83
CA LEU A 63 -5.47 -5.21 -7.83
C LEU A 63 -5.17 -3.79 -7.33
N SER A 64 -5.09 -2.80 -8.23
CA SER A 64 -4.84 -1.40 -7.87
C SER A 64 -5.91 -0.86 -6.92
N LEU A 65 -7.19 -1.13 -7.22
CA LEU A 65 -8.33 -0.78 -6.38
C LEU A 65 -8.29 -1.50 -5.03
N SER A 66 -7.97 -2.80 -4.99
CA SER A 66 -7.85 -3.55 -3.74
C SER A 66 -6.74 -3.01 -2.84
N ILE A 67 -5.55 -2.78 -3.39
CA ILE A 67 -4.43 -2.21 -2.64
C ILE A 67 -4.80 -0.82 -2.12
N LYS A 68 -5.39 0.04 -2.96
CA LYS A 68 -5.83 1.37 -2.54
C LYS A 68 -6.80 1.31 -1.36
N ARG A 69 -7.77 0.37 -1.40
CA ARG A 69 -8.72 0.15 -0.31
C ARG A 69 -8.05 -0.30 0.99
N GLU A 70 -7.08 -1.22 0.94
CA GLU A 70 -6.36 -1.67 2.14
C GLU A 70 -5.58 -0.52 2.80
N PHE A 71 -4.88 0.28 1.99
CA PHE A 71 -4.13 1.44 2.47
C PHE A 71 -5.04 2.56 3.00
N GLN A 72 -6.23 2.76 2.41
CA GLN A 72 -7.21 3.75 2.91
C GLN A 72 -7.96 3.26 4.16
N SER A 73 -8.31 1.97 4.24
CA SER A 73 -9.10 1.38 5.34
C SER A 73 -8.36 1.47 6.68
N ARG A 74 -7.04 1.29 6.67
CA ARG A 74 -6.20 1.48 7.88
C ARG A 74 -6.17 2.90 8.42
N ARG A 75 -6.56 3.88 7.62
CA ARG A 75 -6.67 5.28 8.07
C ARG A 75 -7.94 5.54 8.88
N ARG A 76 -9.01 4.75 8.67
CA ARG A 76 -10.26 4.88 9.45
C ARG A 76 -10.16 4.31 10.87
N CYS A 77 -9.24 3.38 11.13
CA CYS A 77 -9.10 2.75 12.45
C CYS A 77 -8.35 3.62 13.49
N PHE A 78 -7.77 4.76 13.12
CA PHE A 78 -7.05 5.67 14.03
C PHE A 78 -7.87 6.90 14.45
N ARG A 79 -9.20 6.87 14.25
CA ARG A 79 -10.11 7.99 14.55
C ARG A 79 -11.07 7.68 15.71
N ARG A 80 -10.68 6.82 16.65
CA ARG A 80 -11.35 6.59 17.93
C ARG A 80 -10.41 6.97 19.06
#